data_AF-A0A9R0W594-F1
#
_entry.id   AF-A0A9R0W594-F1
#
_cell.length_a   1.000
_cell.length_b   1.000
_cell.length_c   1.000
_cell.angle_alpha   90.00
_cell.angle_beta   90.00
_cell.angle_gamma   90.00
#
_symmetry.space_group_name_H-M   'P 1'
#
loop_
_entity.id
_entity.type
_entity.pdbx_description
1 polymer ?
#
loop_
_entity_poly.entity_id
_entity_poly.type
_entity_poly.pdbx_seq_one_letter_code
_entity_poly.pdbx_strand_id
1 'polypeptide(L)'
;MAFTMPGMYRVVHGIDVFDPKFNIVSPGADMSIYFPYSESQRRLTSLHPEIEELLYSNVDNNLTGLVELYGKNPRLQELVNLVVVCGDHGNPSKDKEEQAEFKKMFDLIEQYNLNGHVRWISAQMNRVRNAELYRYICDTKGAFCAACFL
;
A
#
# COMPACT_ATOMS: atom_id res chain seq x y z
N MET A 1 21.39 -13.00 -19.75
CA MET A 1 19.98 -12.80 -20.19
C MET A 1 19.96 -12.29 -21.62
N ALA A 2 19.03 -12.78 -22.43
CA ALA A 2 18.84 -12.39 -23.82
C ALA A 2 17.40 -11.90 -24.03
N PHE A 3 17.21 -10.83 -24.79
CA PHE A 3 15.89 -10.33 -25.17
C PHE A 3 15.94 -9.69 -26.57
N THR A 4 14.78 -9.48 -27.18
CA THR A 4 14.68 -8.89 -28.52
C THR A 4 13.60 -7.81 -28.53
N MET A 5 13.88 -6.70 -29.21
CA MET A 5 12.92 -5.66 -29.55
C MET A 5 12.70 -5.72 -31.07
N PRO A 6 11.66 -6.43 -31.54
CA PRO A 6 11.41 -6.62 -32.97
C PRO A 6 11.34 -5.28 -33.71
N GLY A 7 12.01 -5.19 -34.86
CA GLY A 7 12.10 -3.95 -35.64
C GLY A 7 13.13 -2.94 -35.14
N MET A 8 13.82 -3.22 -34.02
CA MET A 8 14.94 -2.42 -33.53
C MET A 8 16.23 -3.26 -33.47
N TYR A 9 16.41 -4.06 -32.43
CA TYR A 9 17.63 -4.85 -32.22
C TYR A 9 17.37 -6.06 -31.33
N ARG A 10 18.32 -7.00 -31.34
CA ARG A 10 18.34 -8.19 -30.48
C ARG A 10 19.57 -8.15 -29.59
N VAL A 11 19.38 -8.36 -28.29
CA VAL A 11 20.45 -8.47 -27.31
C VAL A 11 20.65 -9.94 -26.96
N VAL A 12 21.78 -10.50 -27.40
CA VAL A 12 22.09 -11.93 -27.23
C VAL A 12 22.74 -12.20 -25.85
N HIS A 13 23.59 -11.29 -25.38
CA HIS A 13 24.26 -11.39 -24.07
C HIS A 13 24.23 -10.03 -23.36
N GLY A 14 23.08 -9.65 -22.81
CA GLY A 14 22.92 -8.33 -22.18
C GLY A 14 23.50 -8.25 -20.78
N ILE A 15 23.42 -9.33 -20.02
CA ILE A 15 23.89 -9.43 -18.64
C ILE A 15 24.28 -10.87 -18.34
N ASP A 16 25.35 -11.04 -17.60
CA ASP A 16 25.73 -12.32 -16.99
C ASP A 16 25.41 -12.27 -15.51
N VAL A 17 24.53 -13.15 -15.04
CA VAL A 17 24.13 -13.20 -13.62
C VAL A 17 25.28 -13.65 -12.71
N PHE A 18 26.33 -14.23 -13.27
CA PHE A 18 27.53 -14.66 -12.55
C PHE A 18 28.65 -13.62 -12.58
N ASP A 19 28.42 -12.44 -13.17
CA ASP A 19 29.43 -11.38 -13.21
C ASP A 19 29.79 -10.94 -11.77
N PRO A 20 31.07 -10.99 -11.36
CA PRO A 20 31.50 -10.72 -10.00
C PRO A 20 31.25 -9.27 -9.54
N LYS A 21 30.86 -8.37 -10.45
CA LYS A 21 30.41 -7.02 -10.08
C LYS A 21 29.09 -7.02 -9.31
N PHE A 22 28.26 -8.07 -9.45
CA PHE A 22 27.00 -8.17 -8.73
C PHE A 22 27.25 -8.53 -7.27
N ASN A 23 26.82 -7.63 -6.38
CA ASN A 23 26.88 -7.80 -4.94
C ASN A 23 25.51 -7.47 -4.35
N ILE A 24 25.01 -8.33 -3.47
CA ILE A 24 23.74 -8.09 -2.77
C ILE A 24 24.08 -7.37 -1.46
N VAL A 25 23.60 -6.13 -1.33
CA VAL A 25 23.62 -5.38 -0.07
C VAL A 25 22.19 -5.03 0.27
N SER A 26 21.63 -5.73 1.26
CA SER A 26 20.25 -5.50 1.69
C SER A 26 20.14 -4.15 2.40
N PRO A 27 19.17 -3.29 2.03
CA PRO A 27 18.88 -2.06 2.76
C PRO A 27 18.18 -2.38 4.09
N GLY A 28 18.06 -1.35 4.94
CA GLY A 28 17.33 -1.43 6.21
C GLY A 28 16.33 -0.29 6.37
N ALA A 29 15.56 -0.35 7.46
CA ALA A 29 14.71 0.75 7.91
C ALA A 29 15.38 1.51 9.06
N ASP A 30 15.07 2.80 9.19
CA ASP A 30 15.54 3.61 10.30
C ASP A 30 14.91 3.13 11.63
N MET A 31 15.72 2.52 12.50
CA MET A 31 15.28 1.94 13.77
C MET A 31 14.85 2.98 14.82
N SER A 32 15.18 4.26 14.62
CA SER A 32 14.65 5.34 15.45
C SER A 32 13.18 5.62 15.14
N ILE A 33 12.75 5.32 13.90
CA ILE A 33 11.40 5.55 13.38
C ILE A 33 10.57 4.25 13.44
N TYR A 34 11.09 3.16 12.88
CA TYR A 34 10.43 1.87 12.80
C TYR A 34 10.98 0.93 13.87
N PHE A 35 10.17 0.69 14.90
CA PHE A 35 10.51 -0.17 16.04
C PHE A 35 9.27 -0.99 16.47
N PRO A 36 9.46 -2.09 17.22
CA PRO A 36 8.38 -2.97 17.66
C PRO A 36 7.25 -2.25 18.40
N TYR A 37 6.00 -2.61 18.10
CA TYR A 37 4.81 -2.00 18.70
C TYR A 37 4.72 -2.21 20.23
N SER A 38 5.39 -3.25 20.74
CA SER A 38 5.46 -3.62 22.16
C SER A 38 6.31 -2.67 23.02
N GLU A 39 7.12 -1.79 22.40
CA GLU A 39 7.95 -0.82 23.13
C GLU A 39 7.12 0.42 23.52
N SER A 40 6.21 0.27 24.48
CA SER A 40 5.23 1.30 24.88
C SER A 40 5.85 2.66 25.24
N GLN A 41 7.05 2.68 25.80
CA GLN A 41 7.77 3.91 26.20
C GLN A 41 8.16 4.80 25.01
N ARG A 42 8.26 4.24 23.81
CA ARG A 42 8.65 4.96 22.59
C ARG A 42 7.46 5.35 21.73
N ARG A 43 6.24 4.95 22.11
CA ARG A 43 5.02 5.18 21.34
C ARG A 43 4.68 6.66 21.30
N LEU A 44 4.22 7.12 20.14
CA LEU A 44 3.85 8.52 19.92
C LEU A 44 2.33 8.67 20.09
N THR A 45 1.83 8.46 21.31
CA THR A 45 0.39 8.44 21.62
C THR A 45 -0.32 9.76 21.32
N SER A 46 0.41 10.87 21.28
CA SER A 46 -0.11 12.17 20.85
C SER A 46 -0.62 12.18 19.40
N LEU A 47 -0.18 11.23 18.55
CA LEU A 47 -0.62 11.09 17.16
C LEU A 47 -1.86 10.21 17.01
N HIS A 48 -2.33 9.55 18.08
CA HIS A 48 -3.47 8.62 18.00
C HIS A 48 -4.75 9.30 17.51
N PRO A 49 -5.12 10.53 17.93
CA PRO A 49 -6.29 11.20 17.39
C PRO A 49 -6.22 11.42 15.87
N GLU A 50 -5.05 11.82 15.34
CA GLU A 50 -4.85 11.99 13.89
C GLU A 50 -4.92 10.65 13.15
N ILE A 51 -4.42 9.58 13.76
CA ILE A 51 -4.45 8.22 13.19
C ILE A 51 -5.88 7.68 13.16
N GLU A 52 -6.64 7.89 14.23
CA GLU A 52 -8.06 7.53 14.30
C GLU A 52 -8.87 8.30 13.27
N GLU A 53 -8.65 9.61 13.13
CA GLU A 53 -9.29 10.41 12.08
C GLU A 53 -8.94 9.87 10.69
N LEU A 54 -7.68 9.55 10.44
CA LEU A 54 -7.21 8.99 9.18
C LEU A 54 -7.79 7.60 8.89
N LEU A 55 -8.02 6.77 9.90
CA LEU A 55 -8.59 5.42 9.75
C LEU A 55 -10.13 5.44 9.67
N TYR A 56 -10.81 6.33 10.38
CA TYR A 56 -12.26 6.26 10.59
C TYR A 56 -13.09 7.44 10.02
N SER A 57 -12.49 8.50 9.46
CA SER A 57 -13.24 9.53 8.68
C SER A 57 -13.83 9.01 7.34
N ASN A 58 -14.57 9.81 6.58
CA ASN A 58 -15.28 9.33 5.38
C ASN A 58 -14.66 9.91 4.09
N VAL A 59 -13.73 9.20 3.40
CA VAL A 59 -13.33 9.50 1.99
C VAL A 59 -12.71 8.26 1.27
N ASP A 60 -13.01 8.17 -0.04
CA ASP A 60 -12.86 7.17 -1.16
C ASP A 60 -11.51 6.49 -1.38
N ASN A 61 -11.36 5.40 -2.26
CA ASN A 61 -10.36 4.23 -2.43
C ASN A 61 -9.43 3.99 -3.71
N ASN A 62 -8.18 3.41 -3.57
CA ASN A 62 -7.23 2.81 -4.59
C ASN A 62 -6.87 1.35 -4.28
N LEU A 63 -6.22 0.67 -5.23
CA LEU A 63 -5.85 -0.76 -5.29
C LEU A 63 -7.02 -1.64 -5.72
N THR A 64 -7.34 -1.56 -7.01
CA THR A 64 -8.46 -2.26 -7.64
C THR A 64 -8.38 -3.77 -7.47
N GLY A 65 -7.21 -4.36 -7.67
CA GLY A 65 -7.05 -5.83 -7.58
C GLY A 65 -7.25 -6.38 -6.16
N LEU A 66 -6.72 -5.73 -5.13
CA LEU A 66 -6.89 -6.16 -3.74
C LEU A 66 -8.33 -5.95 -3.28
N VAL A 67 -8.92 -4.80 -3.64
CA VAL A 67 -10.30 -4.47 -3.28
C VAL A 67 -11.29 -5.41 -3.97
N GLU A 68 -11.04 -5.80 -5.22
CA GLU A 68 -11.85 -6.81 -5.90
C GLU A 68 -11.78 -8.18 -5.20
N LEU A 69 -10.58 -8.63 -4.80
CA LEU A 69 -10.41 -9.89 -4.06
C LEU A 69 -11.10 -9.86 -2.69
N TYR A 70 -11.02 -8.74 -1.99
CA TYR A 70 -11.70 -8.51 -0.71
C TYR A 70 -13.23 -8.48 -0.91
N GLY A 71 -13.72 -7.78 -1.94
CA GLY A 71 -15.14 -7.70 -2.30
C GLY A 71 -15.76 -9.05 -2.62
N LYS A 72 -15.00 -9.96 -3.22
CA LYS A 72 -15.45 -11.33 -3.53
C LYS A 72 -15.48 -12.28 -2.33
N ASN A 73 -14.95 -11.91 -1.17
CA ASN A 73 -14.84 -12.79 -0.01
C ASN A 73 -15.61 -12.25 1.21
N PRO A 74 -16.89 -12.60 1.38
CA PRO A 74 -17.71 -12.15 2.51
C PRO A 74 -17.14 -12.54 3.87
N ARG A 75 -16.52 -13.72 3.97
CA ARG A 75 -15.89 -14.18 5.21
C ARG A 75 -14.74 -13.26 5.64
N LEU A 76 -14.00 -12.69 4.68
CA LEU A 76 -12.94 -11.75 5.00
C LEU A 76 -13.52 -10.40 5.47
N GLN A 77 -14.64 -9.98 4.88
CA GLN A 77 -15.37 -8.76 5.28
C GLN A 77 -15.96 -8.83 6.69
N GLU A 78 -16.38 -10.01 7.12
CA GLU A 78 -16.87 -10.25 8.49
C GLU A 78 -15.75 -10.20 9.54
N LEU A 79 -14.51 -10.54 9.15
CA LEU A 79 -13.40 -10.71 10.08
C LEU A 79 -12.52 -9.47 10.22
N VAL A 80 -12.30 -8.74 9.12
CA VAL A 80 -11.36 -7.63 9.08
C VAL A 80 -11.85 -6.49 8.21
N ASN A 81 -11.48 -5.27 8.57
CA ASN A 81 -11.59 -4.11 7.69
C ASN A 81 -10.35 -4.01 6.81
N LEU A 82 -10.51 -3.50 5.60
CA LEU A 82 -9.40 -3.28 4.67
C LEU A 82 -9.02 -1.80 4.66
N VAL A 83 -7.76 -1.49 4.96
CA VAL A 83 -7.20 -0.14 4.89
C VAL A 83 -6.17 -0.09 3.77
N VAL A 84 -6.35 0.83 2.83
CA VAL A 84 -5.46 1.05 1.69
C VAL A 84 -4.85 2.45 1.76
N VAL A 85 -3.53 2.55 1.68
CA VAL A 85 -2.80 3.82 1.62
C VAL A 85 -2.12 3.96 0.26
N CYS A 86 -2.66 4.77 -0.65
CA CYS A 86 -2.14 4.93 -2.02
C CYS A 86 -2.73 6.18 -2.70
N GLY A 87 -2.09 6.75 -3.74
CA GLY A 87 -2.63 7.87 -4.51
C GLY A 87 -2.69 9.20 -3.73
N ASP A 88 -2.57 10.34 -4.41
CA ASP A 88 -2.79 11.66 -3.77
C ASP A 88 -4.11 12.27 -4.25
N HIS A 89 -5.13 12.28 -3.40
CA HIS A 89 -6.45 12.79 -3.76
C HIS A 89 -6.59 14.28 -3.44
N GLY A 90 -5.56 14.92 -2.87
CA GLY A 90 -5.58 16.34 -2.55
C GLY A 90 -5.64 17.22 -3.79
N ASN A 91 -5.18 16.71 -4.95
CA ASN A 91 -5.26 17.39 -6.23
C ASN A 91 -5.71 16.41 -7.32
N PRO A 92 -6.45 16.87 -8.34
CA PRO A 92 -6.77 16.04 -9.48
C PRO A 92 -5.49 15.61 -10.21
N SER A 93 -5.31 14.30 -10.35
CA SER A 93 -4.16 13.73 -11.05
C SER A 93 -4.15 14.11 -12.53
N LYS A 94 -2.95 14.34 -13.08
CA LYS A 94 -2.73 14.53 -14.52
C LYS A 94 -2.44 13.20 -15.24
N ASP A 95 -2.25 12.13 -14.49
CA ASP A 95 -1.94 10.81 -15.02
C ASP A 95 -3.23 10.08 -15.42
N LYS A 96 -3.26 9.58 -16.65
CA LYS A 96 -4.41 8.85 -17.21
C LYS A 96 -4.57 7.47 -16.58
N GLU A 97 -3.47 6.84 -16.16
CA GLU A 97 -3.53 5.54 -15.50
C GLU A 97 -4.11 5.69 -14.10
N GLU A 98 -3.65 6.68 -13.33
CA GLU A 98 -4.20 7.01 -12.03
C GLU A 98 -5.71 7.32 -12.12
N GLN A 99 -6.12 8.18 -13.06
CA GLN A 99 -7.56 8.48 -13.29
C GLN A 99 -8.39 7.22 -13.61
N ALA A 100 -7.86 6.29 -14.41
CA ALA A 100 -8.56 5.06 -14.75
C ALA A 100 -8.70 4.13 -13.54
N GLU A 101 -7.66 4.02 -12.71
CA GLU A 101 -7.70 3.23 -11.47
C GLU A 101 -8.68 3.82 -10.45
N PHE A 102 -8.69 5.14 -10.29
CA PHE A 102 -9.69 5.83 -9.47
C PHE A 102 -11.12 5.46 -9.88
N LYS A 103 -11.42 5.54 -11.19
CA LYS A 103 -12.77 5.19 -11.68
C LYS A 103 -13.13 3.74 -11.35
N LYS A 104 -12.24 2.80 -11.62
CA LYS A 104 -12.46 1.37 -11.34
C LYS A 104 -12.72 1.11 -9.85
N MET A 105 -12.08 1.86 -8.97
CA MET A 105 -12.27 1.72 -7.53
C MET A 105 -13.66 2.12 -7.08
N PHE A 106 -14.15 3.27 -7.53
CA PHE A 106 -15.52 3.69 -7.27
C PHE A 106 -16.51 2.63 -7.75
N ASP A 107 -16.31 2.13 -8.97
CA ASP A 107 -17.15 1.07 -9.54
C ASP A 107 -17.14 -0.20 -8.65
N LEU A 108 -15.98 -0.61 -8.11
CA LEU A 108 -15.84 -1.78 -7.22
C LEU A 108 -16.49 -1.58 -5.84
N ILE A 109 -16.33 -0.40 -5.24
CA ILE A 109 -16.94 -0.10 -3.92
C ILE A 109 -18.47 -0.18 -4.02
N GLU A 110 -19.03 0.42 -5.08
CA GLU A 110 -20.46 0.38 -5.34
C GLU A 110 -20.93 -1.04 -5.65
N GLN A 111 -20.23 -1.76 -6.51
CA GLN A 111 -20.59 -3.11 -6.92
C GLN A 111 -20.65 -4.11 -5.73
N TYR A 112 -19.69 -4.03 -4.81
CA TYR A 112 -19.58 -4.96 -3.68
C TYR A 112 -20.12 -4.38 -2.36
N ASN A 113 -20.71 -3.18 -2.38
CA ASN A 113 -21.21 -2.45 -1.20
C ASN A 113 -20.18 -2.41 -0.05
N LEU A 114 -18.95 -1.99 -0.38
CA LEU A 114 -17.80 -2.03 0.54
C LEU A 114 -17.75 -0.86 1.52
N ASN A 115 -18.80 -0.05 1.55
CA ASN A 115 -18.94 1.07 2.47
C ASN A 115 -18.93 0.59 3.92
N GLY A 116 -18.02 1.12 4.73
CA GLY A 116 -17.81 0.73 6.12
C GLY A 116 -16.84 -0.44 6.33
N HIS A 117 -16.51 -1.20 5.27
CA HIS A 117 -15.53 -2.29 5.31
C HIS A 117 -14.17 -1.89 4.77
N VAL A 118 -14.13 -0.95 3.82
CA VAL A 118 -12.90 -0.51 3.15
C VAL A 118 -12.64 0.97 3.42
N ARG A 119 -11.37 1.29 3.68
CA ARG A 119 -10.88 2.66 3.88
C ARG A 119 -9.69 2.98 2.98
N TRP A 120 -9.72 4.14 2.30
CA TRP A 120 -8.58 4.69 1.57
C TRP A 120 -8.00 5.80 2.40
N ILE A 121 -6.71 5.93 2.28
CA ILE A 121 -5.98 7.06 2.77
C ILE A 121 -5.07 7.51 1.64
N SER A 122 -5.09 8.81 1.33
CA SER A 122 -4.11 9.40 0.41
C SER A 122 -2.70 9.13 0.91
N ALA A 123 -1.73 9.10 0.00
CA ALA A 123 -0.32 8.89 0.29
C ALA A 123 0.15 9.76 1.46
N GLN A 124 0.70 9.10 2.48
CA GLN A 124 1.13 9.78 3.69
C GLN A 124 2.62 10.13 3.61
N MET A 125 2.92 11.43 3.63
CA MET A 125 4.30 11.93 3.47
C MET A 125 5.09 11.95 4.79
N ASN A 126 4.42 11.85 5.94
CA ASN A 126 5.07 11.89 7.25
C ASN A 126 5.50 10.48 7.72
N ARG A 127 6.77 10.14 7.52
CA ARG A 127 7.36 8.86 7.94
C ARG A 127 7.21 8.54 9.43
N VAL A 128 7.20 9.55 10.30
CA VAL A 128 7.07 9.35 11.77
C VAL A 128 5.66 8.94 12.12
N ARG A 129 4.66 9.63 11.55
CA ARG A 129 3.24 9.25 11.69
C ARG A 129 2.95 7.90 11.06
N ASN A 130 3.52 7.62 9.89
CA ASN A 130 3.36 6.33 9.21
C ASN A 130 3.87 5.18 10.09
N ALA A 131 5.00 5.36 10.76
CA ALA A 131 5.53 4.35 11.67
C ALA A 131 4.60 4.11 12.87
N GLU A 132 3.97 5.17 13.41
CA GLU A 132 2.98 5.00 14.48
C GLU A 132 1.69 4.35 13.97
N LEU A 133 1.27 4.64 12.73
CA LEU A 133 0.16 3.96 12.07
C LEU A 133 0.41 2.45 11.95
N TYR A 134 1.62 2.02 11.54
CA TYR A 134 1.97 0.59 11.52
C TYR A 134 1.81 -0.06 12.90
N ARG A 135 2.29 0.62 13.97
CA ARG A 135 2.17 0.12 15.34
C ARG A 135 0.71 0.09 15.82
N TYR A 136 -0.09 1.09 15.43
CA TYR A 136 -1.52 1.14 15.73
C TYR A 136 -2.28 -0.03 15.08
N ILE A 137 -1.93 -0.40 13.83
CA ILE A 137 -2.48 -1.60 13.17
C ILE A 137 -2.06 -2.88 13.92
N CYS A 138 -0.85 -2.92 14.50
CA CYS A 138 -0.47 -4.06 15.34
C CYS A 138 -1.31 -4.16 16.62
N ASP A 139 -1.67 -3.03 17.24
CA ASP A 139 -2.52 -3.02 18.45
C ASP A 139 -3.92 -3.59 18.15
N THR A 140 -4.46 -3.35 16.95
CA THR A 140 -5.72 -3.95 16.49
C THR A 140 -5.59 -5.41 16.06
N LYS A 141 -4.38 -5.99 16.18
CA LYS A 141 -4.03 -7.35 15.69
C LYS A 141 -4.28 -7.50 14.18
N GLY A 142 -4.15 -6.39 13.44
CA GLY A 142 -4.24 -6.38 11.98
C GLY A 142 -3.03 -7.01 11.30
N ALA A 143 -3.08 -7.07 9.98
CA ALA A 143 -2.01 -7.57 9.14
C ALA A 143 -1.70 -6.58 8.01
N PHE A 144 -0.45 -6.57 7.55
CA PHE A 144 -0.03 -5.79 6.39
C PHE A 144 -0.01 -6.68 5.14
N CYS A 145 -0.58 -6.20 4.04
CA CYS A 145 -0.58 -6.88 2.76
C CYS A 145 0.01 -5.97 1.67
N ALA A 146 1.13 -6.41 1.07
CA ALA A 146 1.68 -5.78 -0.13
C ALA A 146 1.25 -6.59 -1.34
N ALA A 147 0.24 -6.11 -2.07
CA ALA A 147 -0.20 -6.69 -3.32
C ALA A 147 0.49 -5.98 -4.49
N CYS A 148 1.60 -6.54 -4.96
CA CYS A 148 2.30 -6.08 -6.15
C CYS A 148 2.22 -7.17 -7.24
N PHE A 149 1.93 -6.76 -8.48
CA PHE A 149 2.17 -7.62 -9.64
C PHE A 149 3.67 -7.56 -9.99
N LEU A 150 4.29 -8.71 -10.25
CA LEU A 150 5.68 -8.85 -10.70
C LEU A 150 5.77 -8.87 -12.23
#